data_AF-A0A7J7KWY0-F1
#
_entry.id   AF-A0A7J7KWY0-F1
#
_cell.length_a   1.000
_cell.length_b   1.000
_cell.length_c   1.000
_cell.angle_alpha   90.00
_cell.angle_beta   90.00
_cell.angle_gamma   90.00
#
_symmetry.space_group_name_H-M   'P 1'
#
loop_
_entity.id
_entity.type
_entity.pdbx_description
1 polymer ?
#
loop_
_entity_poly.entity_id
_entity_poly.type
_entity_poly.pdbx_seq_one_letter_code
_entity_poly.pdbx_strand_id
1 'polypeptide(L)'
;MEVKLMLFWICLLCFIFITAKAQMPGFVSLDCGGMGNFTDDLGIEWTSDNKITFGEIANISVANETRKQYMAVRYFPPDNRKYCYTLDVKTRSRYLVRTSFLYGNFDNNNVYPKFDISLGATHWSTIVISDANTVEELELIFLATSPTIAVCLSNATTGQPFISTFELRQFNGSVYHTEFETQFFLSVSARINFGAETEDPVRYPDDPFDRIWKSDSLKKANYLVDVAPGTEKVSTPMSIDINRDERPPEKVMQTAVIGTKGSLTYRLNLDGFPGSGWAFSYFAEIIDLSPNDTRKFRLILPGMPELTKAAVNIQENAQGKNRLYEPGYTNISLPFVCNFRFNSTSDSSKGPLLNAMEISKYVAINDGALDVMAINGLLSHYALADWAQEGGDPCLPVPWSWLKCNSDSQPRIVSMY
;
A
#
# COMPACT_ATOMS: atom_id res chain seq x y z
N MET A 1 -35.89 6.30 -45.46
CA MET A 1 -34.74 5.37 -45.39
C MET A 1 -33.58 5.98 -44.61
N GLU A 2 -33.38 7.30 -44.68
CA GLU A 2 -32.27 8.00 -44.01
C GLU A 2 -32.36 8.03 -42.47
N VAL A 3 -33.55 8.14 -41.87
CA VAL A 3 -33.72 8.19 -40.41
C VAL A 3 -33.30 6.87 -39.73
N LYS A 4 -33.49 5.72 -40.40
CA LYS A 4 -33.06 4.41 -39.88
C LYS A 4 -31.54 4.22 -39.93
N LEU A 5 -30.85 4.85 -40.88
CA LEU A 5 -29.39 4.80 -40.98
C LEU A 5 -28.72 5.63 -39.88
N MET A 6 -29.33 6.77 -39.53
CA MET A 6 -28.81 7.68 -38.51
C MET A 6 -28.92 7.10 -37.09
N LEU A 7 -30.03 6.40 -36.77
CA LEU A 7 -30.19 5.66 -35.51
C LEU A 7 -29.20 4.48 -35.38
N PHE A 8 -28.82 3.84 -36.48
CA PHE A 8 -27.86 2.75 -36.47
C PHE A 8 -26.44 3.25 -36.18
N TRP A 9 -26.06 4.43 -36.69
CA TRP A 9 -24.78 5.07 -36.36
C TRP A 9 -24.73 5.63 -34.92
N ILE A 10 -25.83 6.15 -34.38
CA ILE A 10 -25.89 6.57 -32.97
C ILE A 10 -25.79 5.35 -32.05
N CYS A 11 -26.43 4.22 -32.37
CA CYS A 11 -26.22 2.96 -31.65
C CYS A 11 -24.78 2.45 -31.76
N LEU A 12 -24.14 2.50 -32.94
CA LEU A 12 -22.74 2.07 -33.10
C LEU A 12 -21.77 2.97 -32.32
N LEU A 13 -22.01 4.29 -32.27
CA LEU A 13 -21.23 5.24 -31.46
C LEU A 13 -21.47 5.06 -29.95
N CYS A 14 -22.68 4.70 -29.52
CA CYS A 14 -22.96 4.33 -28.13
C CYS A 14 -22.33 2.99 -27.73
N PHE A 15 -22.14 2.06 -28.66
CA PHE A 15 -21.43 0.78 -28.41
C PHE A 15 -19.90 0.90 -28.35
N ILE A 16 -19.32 2.02 -28.78
CA ILE A 16 -17.86 2.27 -28.73
C ILE A 16 -17.41 2.88 -27.38
N PHE A 17 -18.34 3.27 -26.50
CA PHE A 17 -18.03 3.66 -25.11
C PHE A 17 -18.12 2.48 -24.13
N ILE A 18 -17.91 1.24 -24.58
CA ILE A 18 -17.34 0.25 -23.69
C ILE A 18 -15.86 0.63 -23.58
N THR A 19 -15.54 1.48 -22.60
CA THR A 19 -14.15 1.60 -22.15
C THR A 19 -13.76 0.19 -21.73
N ALA A 20 -13.06 -0.54 -22.60
CA ALA A 20 -12.29 -1.68 -22.16
C ALA A 20 -11.38 -1.10 -21.08
N LYS A 21 -11.65 -1.45 -19.82
CA LYS A 21 -10.78 -1.10 -18.68
C LYS A 21 -9.50 -1.91 -18.88
N ALA A 22 -8.68 -1.47 -19.81
CA ALA A 22 -7.37 -2.02 -20.01
C ALA A 22 -6.53 -1.58 -18.81
N GLN A 23 -5.98 -2.56 -18.10
CA GLN A 23 -5.07 -2.29 -16.99
C GLN A 23 -3.94 -1.35 -17.42
N MET A 24 -3.44 -0.57 -16.45
CA MET A 24 -2.30 0.30 -16.69
C MET A 24 -1.07 -0.55 -17.06
N PRO A 25 -0.29 -0.15 -18.09
CA PRO A 25 0.93 -0.87 -18.45
C PRO A 25 1.90 -0.95 -17.27
N GLY A 26 2.46 -2.15 -17.05
CA GLY A 26 3.42 -2.39 -15.97
C GLY A 26 2.82 -2.87 -14.65
N PHE A 27 1.50 -3.11 -14.59
CA PHE A 27 0.90 -3.84 -13.48
C PHE A 27 1.28 -5.32 -13.56
N VAL A 28 1.65 -5.89 -12.41
CA VAL A 28 1.80 -7.33 -12.22
C VAL A 28 0.93 -7.74 -11.06
N SER A 29 0.10 -8.76 -11.24
CA SER A 29 -0.75 -9.32 -10.18
C SER A 29 -0.68 -10.84 -10.24
N LEU A 30 -0.19 -11.43 -9.15
CA LEU A 30 -0.12 -12.88 -8.97
C LEU A 30 -1.23 -13.34 -8.01
N ASP A 31 -2.02 -14.30 -8.47
CA ASP A 31 -2.95 -15.10 -7.67
C ASP A 31 -2.19 -16.33 -7.14
N CYS A 32 -1.73 -16.25 -5.89
CA CYS A 32 -0.82 -17.24 -5.33
C CYS A 32 -1.57 -18.53 -4.96
N GLY A 33 -1.21 -19.63 -5.60
CA GLY A 33 -1.96 -20.89 -5.50
C GLY A 33 -3.18 -20.96 -6.42
N GLY A 34 -3.49 -19.89 -7.15
CA GLY A 34 -4.54 -19.88 -8.17
C GLY A 34 -4.22 -20.81 -9.34
N MET A 35 -5.25 -21.43 -9.93
CA MET A 35 -5.08 -22.43 -11.00
C MET A 35 -5.10 -21.85 -12.42
N GLY A 36 -5.45 -20.58 -12.59
CA GLY A 36 -5.58 -19.98 -13.92
C GLY A 36 -5.64 -18.46 -13.89
N ASN A 37 -5.44 -17.87 -15.06
CA ASN A 37 -5.47 -16.42 -15.23
C ASN A 37 -6.91 -15.93 -15.33
N PHE A 38 -7.18 -14.73 -14.82
CA PHE A 38 -8.48 -14.08 -14.96
C PHE A 38 -8.33 -12.55 -14.90
N THR A 39 -9.36 -11.84 -15.33
CA THR A 39 -9.49 -10.40 -15.10
C THR A 39 -10.58 -10.19 -14.05
N ASP A 40 -10.31 -9.38 -13.04
CA ASP A 40 -11.28 -9.06 -12.00
C ASP A 40 -12.26 -7.95 -12.44
N ASP A 41 -13.22 -7.63 -11.57
CA ASP A 41 -14.24 -6.61 -11.84
C ASP A 41 -13.67 -5.18 -11.90
N LEU A 42 -12.44 -4.98 -11.39
CA LEU A 42 -11.73 -3.71 -11.50
C LEU A 42 -11.06 -3.57 -12.87
N GLY A 43 -10.87 -4.66 -13.61
CA GLY A 43 -10.13 -4.71 -14.89
C GLY A 43 -8.66 -5.08 -14.72
N ILE A 44 -8.25 -5.56 -13.55
CA ILE A 44 -6.87 -5.99 -13.28
C ILE A 44 -6.69 -7.42 -13.76
N GLU A 45 -5.63 -7.67 -14.53
CA GLU A 45 -5.27 -9.02 -14.98
C GLU A 45 -4.48 -9.75 -13.90
N TRP A 46 -5.03 -10.87 -13.43
CA TRP A 46 -4.43 -11.77 -12.47
C TRP A 46 -3.83 -12.96 -13.18
N THR A 47 -2.59 -13.30 -12.83
CA THR A 47 -1.87 -14.46 -13.35
C THR A 47 -1.60 -15.47 -12.25
N SER A 48 -1.76 -16.75 -12.55
CA SER A 48 -1.38 -17.81 -11.63
C SER A 48 0.12 -17.80 -11.36
N ASP A 49 0.52 -18.09 -10.12
CA ASP A 49 1.91 -18.28 -9.73
C ASP A 49 2.47 -19.68 -10.05
N ASN A 50 1.85 -20.42 -10.97
CA ASN A 50 2.23 -21.80 -11.34
C ASN A 50 3.69 -22.01 -11.77
N LYS A 51 4.42 -20.94 -12.10
CA LYS A 51 5.87 -20.98 -12.38
C LYS A 51 6.72 -21.18 -11.12
N ILE A 52 6.14 -20.97 -9.95
CA ILE A 52 6.79 -21.22 -8.66
C ILE A 52 6.80 -22.73 -8.38
N THR A 53 8.01 -23.29 -8.28
CA THR A 53 8.26 -24.73 -8.14
C THR A 53 8.33 -25.21 -6.70
N PHE A 54 8.29 -24.29 -5.74
CA PHE A 54 8.36 -24.57 -4.30
C PHE A 54 7.08 -24.14 -3.57
N GLY A 55 6.91 -24.64 -2.35
CA GLY A 55 5.67 -24.46 -1.60
C GLY A 55 4.53 -25.32 -2.13
N GLU A 56 3.46 -25.38 -1.34
CA GLU A 56 2.26 -26.14 -1.60
C GLU A 56 1.06 -25.21 -1.75
N ILE A 57 -0.02 -25.70 -2.35
CA ILE A 57 -1.23 -24.92 -2.62
C ILE A 57 -2.36 -25.46 -1.76
N ALA A 58 -3.14 -24.57 -1.16
CA ALA A 58 -4.39 -24.92 -0.49
C ALA A 58 -5.53 -24.01 -0.94
N ASN A 59 -6.72 -24.59 -1.10
CA ASN A 59 -7.94 -23.83 -1.31
C ASN A 59 -8.47 -23.33 0.03
N ILE A 60 -9.00 -22.11 0.03
CA ILE A 60 -9.64 -21.51 1.20
C ILE A 60 -11.08 -21.13 0.86
N SER A 61 -11.91 -21.14 1.90
CA SER A 61 -13.32 -20.74 1.79
C SER A 61 -13.68 -19.89 3.00
N VAL A 62 -13.65 -18.57 2.81
CA VAL A 62 -14.00 -17.59 3.84
C VAL A 62 -15.39 -17.03 3.56
N ALA A 63 -16.22 -16.91 4.60
CA ALA A 63 -17.57 -16.38 4.45
C ALA A 63 -17.55 -14.93 3.95
N ASN A 64 -18.43 -14.61 2.99
CA ASN A 64 -18.56 -13.31 2.34
C ASN A 64 -17.36 -12.86 1.48
N GLU A 65 -16.31 -13.67 1.37
CA GLU A 65 -15.26 -13.43 0.39
C GLU A 65 -15.70 -13.96 -0.99
N THR A 66 -15.64 -13.11 -2.00
CA THR A 66 -16.08 -13.42 -3.37
C THR A 66 -15.00 -13.18 -4.41
N ARG A 67 -13.91 -12.53 -4.01
CA ARG A 67 -12.78 -12.20 -4.89
C ARG A 67 -11.97 -13.45 -5.19
N LYS A 68 -11.76 -13.73 -6.48
CA LYS A 68 -11.11 -14.97 -6.95
C LYS A 68 -9.68 -15.16 -6.45
N GLN A 69 -8.92 -14.07 -6.32
CA GLN A 69 -7.54 -14.06 -5.82
C GLN A 69 -7.40 -14.41 -4.33
N TYR A 70 -8.52 -14.68 -3.65
CA TYR A 70 -8.58 -15.09 -2.25
C TYR A 70 -9.26 -16.46 -2.08
N MET A 71 -9.30 -17.27 -3.15
CA MET A 71 -9.87 -18.63 -3.11
C MET A 71 -8.82 -19.72 -2.89
N ALA A 72 -7.54 -19.37 -3.05
CA ALA A 72 -6.41 -20.25 -2.79
C ALA A 72 -5.25 -19.45 -2.19
N VAL A 73 -4.30 -20.18 -1.62
CA VAL A 73 -3.02 -19.64 -1.12
C VAL A 73 -1.90 -20.58 -1.51
N ARG A 74 -0.68 -20.02 -1.62
CA ARG A 74 0.55 -20.81 -1.59
C ARG A 74 1.16 -20.72 -0.19
N TYR A 75 1.47 -21.87 0.41
CA TYR A 75 2.09 -21.97 1.73
C TYR A 75 3.43 -22.71 1.66
N PHE A 76 4.25 -22.51 2.69
CA PHE A 76 5.62 -23.01 2.75
C PHE A 76 5.88 -23.73 4.07
N PRO A 77 6.82 -24.70 4.09
CA PRO A 77 7.24 -25.35 5.32
C PRO A 77 7.71 -24.34 6.39
N PRO A 78 7.39 -24.56 7.67
CA PRO A 78 7.86 -23.74 8.78
C PRO A 78 9.29 -24.18 9.18
N ASP A 79 10.23 -24.07 8.24
CA ASP A 79 11.63 -24.44 8.42
C ASP A 79 12.56 -23.21 8.47
N ASN A 80 13.86 -23.46 8.65
CA ASN A 80 14.88 -22.40 8.68
C ASN A 80 15.33 -22.02 7.27
N ARG A 81 14.40 -21.90 6.32
CA ARG A 81 14.66 -21.44 4.96
C ARG A 81 13.91 -20.15 4.69
N LYS A 82 14.21 -19.55 3.54
CA LYS A 82 13.41 -18.47 2.97
C LYS A 82 12.84 -18.91 1.62
N TYR A 83 11.68 -18.36 1.28
CA TYR A 83 10.96 -18.65 0.04
C TYR A 83 10.69 -17.34 -0.68
N CYS A 84 11.29 -17.16 -1.86
CA CYS A 84 11.40 -15.86 -2.52
C CYS A 84 10.68 -15.81 -3.87
N TYR A 85 9.76 -14.86 -4.02
CA TYR A 85 9.21 -14.48 -5.32
C TYR A 85 10.13 -13.46 -5.98
N THR A 86 10.60 -13.77 -7.19
CA THR A 86 11.43 -12.86 -7.98
C THR A 86 10.63 -12.29 -9.15
N LEU A 87 10.57 -10.96 -9.26
CA LEU A 87 9.88 -10.26 -10.34
C LEU A 87 10.81 -9.31 -11.09
N ASP A 88 10.61 -9.20 -12.40
CA ASP A 88 11.30 -8.22 -13.23
C ASP A 88 10.77 -6.81 -12.97
N VAL A 89 11.69 -5.85 -12.89
CA VAL A 89 11.40 -4.43 -12.73
C VAL A 89 12.31 -3.59 -13.61
N LYS A 90 11.85 -2.39 -13.97
CA LYS A 90 12.71 -1.40 -14.62
C LYS A 90 13.55 -0.67 -13.57
N THR A 91 14.87 -0.70 -13.74
CA THR A 91 15.80 0.07 -12.91
C THR A 91 15.46 1.56 -12.97
N ARG A 92 15.79 2.28 -11.90
CA ARG A 92 15.53 3.73 -11.71
C ARG A 92 14.06 4.12 -11.82
N SER A 93 13.16 3.18 -11.55
CA SER A 93 11.71 3.42 -11.47
C SER A 93 11.22 3.12 -10.07
N ARG A 94 10.22 3.88 -9.60
CA ARG A 94 9.57 3.63 -8.31
C ARG A 94 8.44 2.64 -8.49
N TYR A 95 8.26 1.79 -7.48
CA TYR A 95 7.19 0.82 -7.44
C TYR A 95 6.54 0.79 -6.07
N LEU A 96 5.26 0.45 -6.06
CA LEU A 96 4.59 -0.10 -4.89
C LEU A 96 4.54 -1.62 -5.08
N VAL A 97 5.09 -2.34 -4.11
CA VAL A 97 4.86 -3.79 -3.96
C VAL A 97 3.83 -4.00 -2.86
N ARG A 98 2.85 -4.87 -3.12
CA ARG A 98 1.81 -5.24 -2.17
C ARG A 98 1.72 -6.75 -2.06
N THR A 99 1.61 -7.24 -0.85
CA THR A 99 1.34 -8.65 -0.57
C THR A 99 0.17 -8.77 0.39
N SER A 100 -0.68 -9.76 0.18
CA SER A 100 -1.82 -10.03 1.07
C SER A 100 -1.82 -11.47 1.60
N PHE A 101 -2.47 -11.63 2.74
CA PHE A 101 -2.48 -12.84 3.54
C PHE A 101 -3.89 -13.06 4.11
N LEU A 102 -4.71 -13.86 3.42
CA LEU A 102 -5.96 -14.39 3.95
C LEU A 102 -5.76 -15.84 4.38
N TYR A 103 -5.78 -16.08 5.69
CA TYR A 103 -5.41 -17.39 6.24
C TYR A 103 -6.46 -18.47 5.94
N GLY A 104 -7.75 -18.19 6.16
CA GLY A 104 -8.84 -19.13 5.88
C GLY A 104 -8.72 -20.50 6.58
N ASN A 105 -7.82 -20.65 7.56
CA ASN A 105 -7.50 -21.90 8.24
C ASN A 105 -7.19 -23.07 7.27
N PHE A 106 -6.44 -22.79 6.20
CA PHE A 106 -6.19 -23.73 5.10
C PHE A 106 -5.59 -25.08 5.52
N ASP A 107 -4.88 -25.13 6.65
CA ASP A 107 -4.23 -26.33 7.18
C ASP A 107 -5.04 -27.03 8.30
N ASN A 108 -6.24 -26.52 8.60
CA ASN A 108 -7.19 -27.06 9.58
C ASN A 108 -6.63 -27.23 11.01
N ASN A 109 -5.58 -26.50 11.39
CA ASN A 109 -4.96 -26.66 12.71
C ASN A 109 -5.35 -25.55 13.72
N ASN A 110 -6.01 -24.47 13.28
CA ASN A 110 -6.36 -23.29 14.08
C ASN A 110 -5.17 -22.62 14.79
N VAL A 111 -3.96 -22.74 14.24
CA VAL A 111 -2.74 -22.09 14.74
C VAL A 111 -2.45 -20.89 13.85
N TYR A 112 -2.64 -19.68 14.39
CA TYR A 112 -2.41 -18.48 13.59
C TYR A 112 -0.94 -18.29 13.22
N PRO A 113 -0.63 -18.14 11.91
CA PRO A 113 0.73 -17.97 11.45
C PRO A 113 1.39 -16.66 11.88
N LYS A 114 2.69 -16.74 12.15
CA LYS A 114 3.58 -15.59 12.36
C LYS A 114 4.92 -15.85 11.70
N PHE A 115 5.32 -14.98 10.78
CA PHE A 115 6.54 -15.11 9.98
C PHE A 115 6.99 -13.75 9.46
N ASP A 116 8.24 -13.64 9.01
CA ASP A 116 8.81 -12.39 8.49
C ASP A 116 8.69 -12.32 6.96
N ILE A 117 8.56 -11.08 6.46
CA ILE A 117 8.66 -10.73 5.05
C ILE A 117 9.83 -9.76 4.83
N SER A 118 10.55 -9.93 3.73
CA SER A 118 11.69 -9.09 3.34
C SER A 118 11.64 -8.71 1.86
N LEU A 119 12.19 -7.54 1.53
CA LEU A 119 12.49 -7.14 0.15
C LEU A 119 14.01 -7.16 -0.03
N GLY A 120 14.51 -8.11 -0.83
CA GLY A 120 15.94 -8.41 -0.92
C GLY A 120 16.49 -8.83 0.45
N ALA A 121 17.60 -8.23 0.87
CA ALA A 121 18.19 -8.44 2.19
C ALA A 121 17.47 -7.66 3.32
N THR A 122 16.58 -6.75 2.97
CA THR A 122 15.97 -5.82 3.92
C THR A 122 14.74 -6.44 4.56
N HIS A 123 14.76 -6.61 5.88
CA HIS A 123 13.56 -6.98 6.62
C HIS A 123 12.49 -5.90 6.46
N TRP A 124 11.34 -6.28 5.92
CA TRP A 124 10.24 -5.36 5.68
C TRP A 124 9.30 -5.33 6.89
N SER A 125 8.73 -6.46 7.29
CA SER A 125 7.80 -6.55 8.43
C SER A 125 7.68 -7.99 8.95
N THR A 126 7.04 -8.14 10.11
CA THR A 126 6.57 -9.44 10.62
C THR A 126 5.07 -9.54 10.37
N ILE A 127 4.64 -10.56 9.64
CA ILE A 127 3.23 -10.90 9.45
C ILE A 127 2.72 -11.53 10.73
N VAL A 128 1.59 -11.03 11.24
CA VAL A 128 0.89 -11.60 12.38
C VAL A 128 -0.57 -11.81 12.00
N ILE A 129 -0.95 -13.07 11.80
CA ILE A 129 -2.36 -13.43 11.63
C ILE A 129 -3.00 -13.49 13.01
N SER A 130 -4.18 -12.89 13.15
CA SER A 130 -4.95 -12.90 14.40
C SER A 130 -6.41 -13.29 14.21
N ASP A 131 -6.88 -13.33 12.97
CA ASP A 131 -8.20 -13.76 12.55
C ASP A 131 -8.08 -14.48 11.21
N ALA A 132 -8.72 -15.64 11.07
CA ALA A 132 -8.68 -16.43 9.85
C ALA A 132 -9.41 -15.77 8.68
N ASN A 133 -10.38 -14.89 8.95
CA ASN A 133 -11.25 -14.30 7.95
C ASN A 133 -10.85 -12.88 7.55
N THR A 134 -9.83 -12.31 8.18
CA THR A 134 -9.34 -10.96 7.88
C THR A 134 -8.17 -11.05 6.90
N VAL A 135 -8.23 -10.23 5.84
CA VAL A 135 -7.10 -10.03 4.93
C VAL A 135 -6.09 -9.10 5.61
N GLU A 136 -4.90 -9.63 5.90
CA GLU A 136 -3.74 -8.82 6.24
C GLU A 136 -3.02 -8.38 4.96
N GLU A 137 -2.62 -7.12 4.90
CA GLU A 137 -2.08 -6.48 3.69
C GLU A 137 -0.95 -5.55 4.06
N LEU A 138 0.15 -5.64 3.31
CA LEU A 138 1.29 -4.74 3.44
C LEU A 138 1.61 -4.12 2.08
N GLU A 139 1.99 -2.84 2.11
CA GLU A 139 2.51 -2.12 0.96
C GLU A 139 3.85 -1.48 1.28
N LEU A 140 4.79 -1.58 0.34
CA LEU A 140 6.10 -0.96 0.42
C LEU A 140 6.38 -0.23 -0.88
N ILE A 141 6.81 1.01 -0.77
CA ILE A 141 7.23 1.83 -1.89
C ILE A 141 8.75 1.89 -1.90
N PHE A 142 9.36 1.63 -3.05
CA PHE A 142 10.81 1.58 -3.20
C PHE A 142 11.26 2.07 -4.58
N LEU A 143 12.51 2.52 -4.65
CA LEU A 143 13.21 2.79 -5.91
C LEU A 143 13.95 1.52 -6.36
N ALA A 144 13.63 1.01 -7.55
CA ALA A 144 14.31 -0.15 -8.11
C ALA A 144 15.75 0.20 -8.52
N THR A 145 16.75 -0.39 -7.85
CA THR A 145 18.18 -0.22 -8.17
C THR A 145 18.73 -1.36 -9.04
N SER A 146 18.02 -2.48 -9.11
CA SER A 146 18.34 -3.70 -9.87
C SER A 146 17.23 -4.05 -10.87
N PRO A 147 17.49 -4.87 -11.90
CA PRO A 147 16.49 -5.27 -12.90
C PRO A 147 15.44 -6.25 -12.37
N THR A 148 15.64 -6.78 -11.17
CA THR A 148 14.71 -7.67 -10.48
C THR A 148 14.57 -7.28 -9.02
N ILE A 149 13.46 -7.67 -8.42
CA ILE A 149 13.26 -7.66 -6.97
C ILE A 149 12.98 -9.06 -6.48
N ALA A 150 13.28 -9.32 -5.20
CA ALA A 150 12.91 -10.55 -4.53
C ALA A 150 12.16 -10.24 -3.24
N VAL A 151 10.92 -10.72 -3.10
CA VAL A 151 10.18 -10.68 -1.83
C VAL A 151 10.20 -12.06 -1.22
N CYS A 152 10.73 -12.17 0.00
CA CYS A 152 10.97 -13.45 0.65
C CYS A 152 10.19 -13.58 1.95
N LEU A 153 9.56 -14.74 2.14
CA LEU A 153 8.98 -15.17 3.42
C LEU A 153 10.00 -16.02 4.17
N SER A 154 10.15 -15.81 5.48
CA SER A 154 11.14 -16.50 6.31
C SER A 154 10.78 -16.47 7.80
N ASN A 155 11.60 -17.09 8.65
CA ASN A 155 11.52 -16.98 10.12
C ASN A 155 10.11 -17.30 10.68
N ALA A 156 9.53 -18.42 10.25
CA ALA A 156 8.26 -18.90 10.80
C ALA A 156 8.40 -19.16 12.31
N THR A 157 7.64 -18.42 13.12
CA THR A 157 7.60 -18.61 14.57
C THR A 157 6.40 -19.47 14.99
N THR A 158 5.26 -19.30 14.32
CA THR A 158 4.05 -20.11 14.51
C THR A 158 3.39 -20.34 13.16
N GLY A 159 2.71 -21.49 13.00
CA GLY A 159 2.01 -21.85 11.77
C GLY A 159 2.92 -21.93 10.54
N GLN A 160 2.32 -22.04 9.37
CA GLN A 160 3.02 -22.11 8.09
C GLN A 160 3.03 -20.73 7.42
N PRO A 161 4.18 -20.22 6.94
CA PRO A 161 4.20 -19.05 6.09
C PRO A 161 3.36 -19.28 4.84
N PHE A 162 2.62 -18.26 4.40
CA PHE A 162 1.79 -18.35 3.21
C PHE A 162 1.66 -16.98 2.55
N ILE A 163 1.12 -16.93 1.34
CA ILE A 163 0.81 -15.72 0.60
C ILE A 163 -0.43 -15.94 -0.26
N SER A 164 -1.33 -14.96 -0.31
CA SER A 164 -2.55 -14.99 -1.11
C SER A 164 -2.38 -14.22 -2.42
N THR A 165 -1.83 -13.00 -2.34
CA THR A 165 -1.55 -12.20 -3.53
C THR A 165 -0.18 -11.55 -3.50
N PHE A 166 0.40 -11.35 -4.67
CA PHE A 166 1.56 -10.48 -4.90
C PHE A 166 1.21 -9.50 -6.03
N GLU A 167 1.20 -8.21 -5.72
CA GLU A 167 0.96 -7.15 -6.68
C GLU A 167 2.17 -6.21 -6.80
N LEU A 168 2.47 -5.76 -8.01
CA LEU A 168 3.47 -4.74 -8.30
C LEU A 168 2.85 -3.62 -9.15
N ARG A 169 3.05 -2.36 -8.74
CA ARG A 169 2.51 -1.17 -9.40
C ARG A 169 3.64 -0.20 -9.70
N GLN A 170 3.91 0.06 -10.97
CA GLN A 170 4.91 1.04 -11.38
C GLN A 170 4.36 2.46 -11.20
N PHE A 171 5.10 3.33 -10.51
CA PHE A 171 4.79 4.76 -10.47
C PHE A 171 5.40 5.49 -11.66
N ASN A 172 4.73 6.54 -12.12
CA ASN A 172 5.20 7.45 -13.15
C ASN A 172 5.47 8.84 -12.54
N GLY A 173 6.49 9.54 -13.05
CA GLY A 173 6.81 10.91 -12.62
C GLY A 173 7.49 10.99 -11.27
N SER A 174 7.12 12.00 -10.47
CA SER A 174 7.73 12.36 -9.19
C SER A 174 6.97 11.86 -7.96
N VAL A 175 5.90 11.08 -8.12
CA VAL A 175 5.12 10.52 -7.00
C VAL A 175 6.05 9.70 -6.10
N TYR A 176 5.99 9.94 -4.78
CA TYR A 176 6.90 9.40 -3.76
C TYR A 176 8.40 9.68 -3.97
N HIS A 177 8.77 10.74 -4.70
CA HIS A 177 10.16 11.16 -4.74
C HIS A 177 10.60 11.71 -3.37
N THR A 178 11.71 11.19 -2.85
CA THR A 178 12.33 11.69 -1.62
C THR A 178 13.84 11.57 -1.70
N GLU A 179 14.56 12.47 -1.04
CA GLU A 179 16.03 12.45 -0.96
C GLU A 179 16.57 11.19 -0.25
N PHE A 180 15.68 10.47 0.46
CA PHE A 180 16.00 9.29 1.26
C PHE A 180 15.77 7.95 0.54
N GLU A 181 15.25 7.95 -0.70
CA GLU A 181 14.78 6.72 -1.40
C GLU A 181 15.88 5.73 -1.80
N THR A 182 17.15 6.13 -1.67
CA THR A 182 18.32 5.26 -1.85
C THR A 182 18.81 4.61 -0.56
N GLN A 183 18.34 5.10 0.59
CA GLN A 183 18.72 4.63 1.93
C GLN A 183 17.55 3.96 2.65
N PHE A 184 16.32 4.29 2.27
CA PHE A 184 15.11 3.80 2.93
C PHE A 184 14.02 3.45 1.92
N PHE A 185 13.30 2.37 2.22
CA PHE A 185 11.98 2.12 1.66
C PHE A 185 10.90 2.83 2.48
N LEU A 186 9.71 3.00 1.89
CA LEU A 186 8.53 3.54 2.55
C LEU A 186 7.50 2.43 2.78
N SER A 187 7.36 1.95 4.01
CA SER A 187 6.31 0.98 4.38
C SER A 187 5.04 1.72 4.76
N VAL A 188 3.95 1.49 4.05
CA VAL A 188 2.68 2.19 4.28
C VAL A 188 2.08 1.73 5.60
N SER A 189 1.86 2.65 6.53
CA SER A 189 1.22 2.39 7.83
C SER A 189 -0.25 2.80 7.84
N ALA A 190 -0.60 3.86 7.12
CA ALA A 190 -1.99 4.30 6.95
C ALA A 190 -2.18 5.01 5.61
N ARG A 191 -3.27 4.70 4.91
CA ARG A 191 -3.77 5.49 3.77
C ARG A 191 -5.29 5.52 3.84
N ILE A 192 -5.86 6.66 4.22
CA ILE A 192 -7.25 6.78 4.66
C ILE A 192 -7.99 7.78 3.78
N ASN A 193 -9.16 7.38 3.29
CA ASN A 193 -10.17 8.22 2.68
C ASN A 193 -11.18 8.66 3.76
N PHE A 194 -11.19 9.94 4.11
CA PHE A 194 -12.13 10.49 5.08
C PHE A 194 -13.43 10.92 4.40
N GLY A 195 -14.55 10.65 5.07
CA GLY A 195 -15.87 10.94 4.54
C GLY A 195 -16.33 9.93 3.49
N ALA A 196 -15.72 8.74 3.47
CA ALA A 196 -16.02 7.70 2.50
C ALA A 196 -17.51 7.31 2.55
N GLU A 197 -18.10 7.10 1.38
CA GLU A 197 -19.53 6.78 1.22
C GLU A 197 -19.86 5.33 1.59
N THR A 198 -18.92 4.41 1.37
CA THR A 198 -19.03 2.98 1.70
C THR A 198 -17.81 2.50 2.50
N GLU A 199 -17.83 1.26 2.94
CA GLU A 199 -16.67 0.59 3.55
C GLU A 199 -15.63 0.14 2.52
N ASP A 200 -16.00 0.08 1.24
CA ASP A 200 -15.10 -0.33 0.17
C ASP A 200 -13.98 0.71 -0.02
N PRO A 201 -12.73 0.26 -0.25
CA PRO A 201 -11.64 1.17 -0.50
C PRO A 201 -11.75 1.80 -1.90
N VAL A 202 -11.24 3.02 -2.04
CA VAL A 202 -10.97 3.58 -3.37
C VAL A 202 -9.62 3.07 -3.85
N ARG A 203 -9.58 2.50 -5.06
CA ARG A 203 -8.36 2.02 -5.73
C ARG A 203 -8.54 2.08 -7.26
N TYR A 204 -7.82 1.28 -8.04
CA TYR A 204 -8.03 1.22 -9.50
C TYR A 204 -9.50 0.90 -9.84
N PRO A 205 -10.09 1.53 -10.87
CA PRO A 205 -9.49 2.49 -11.81
C PRO A 205 -9.47 3.95 -11.35
N ASP A 206 -10.08 4.27 -10.20
CA ASP A 206 -10.14 5.66 -9.70
C ASP A 206 -8.75 6.17 -9.27
N ASP A 207 -7.90 5.30 -8.72
CA ASP A 207 -6.47 5.55 -8.55
C ASP A 207 -5.66 4.85 -9.67
N PRO A 208 -5.01 5.60 -10.58
CA PRO A 208 -4.23 5.02 -11.68
C PRO A 208 -2.98 4.29 -11.21
N PHE A 209 -2.53 4.50 -9.97
CA PHE A 209 -1.43 3.77 -9.34
C PHE A 209 -1.92 2.58 -8.50
N ASP A 210 -3.24 2.35 -8.49
CA ASP A 210 -3.91 1.29 -7.74
C ASP A 210 -3.57 1.28 -6.24
N ARG A 211 -3.25 2.43 -5.64
CA ARG A 211 -3.11 2.52 -4.17
C ARG A 211 -4.46 2.28 -3.52
N ILE A 212 -4.44 1.60 -2.38
CA ILE A 212 -5.66 1.31 -1.63
C ILE A 212 -5.88 2.41 -0.59
N TRP A 213 -6.92 3.22 -0.81
CA TRP A 213 -7.39 4.24 0.12
C TRP A 213 -8.52 3.68 0.97
N LYS A 214 -8.19 3.31 2.21
CA LYS A 214 -9.14 2.64 3.13
C LYS A 214 -10.19 3.63 3.62
N SER A 215 -11.45 3.18 3.62
CA SER A 215 -12.57 3.96 4.15
C SER A 215 -12.38 4.24 5.64
N ASP A 216 -12.60 5.49 6.05
CA ASP A 216 -12.68 5.88 7.46
C ASP A 216 -13.89 5.27 8.21
N SER A 217 -14.79 4.61 7.48
CA SER A 217 -15.94 3.89 8.06
C SER A 217 -15.56 2.52 8.61
N LEU A 218 -14.45 1.94 8.13
CA LEU A 218 -13.98 0.63 8.57
C LEU A 218 -13.47 0.71 10.02
N LYS A 219 -14.23 0.12 10.93
CA LYS A 219 -13.83 -0.04 12.33
C LYS A 219 -12.84 -1.18 12.46
N LYS A 220 -11.55 -0.91 12.23
CA LYS A 220 -10.46 -1.78 12.68
C LYS A 220 -9.97 -1.31 14.05
N ALA A 221 -9.54 -2.25 14.89
CA ALA A 221 -8.98 -1.97 16.23
C ALA A 221 -7.84 -0.92 16.21
N ASN A 222 -7.21 -0.72 15.06
CA ASN A 222 -6.04 0.15 14.86
C ASN A 222 -6.29 1.42 14.05
N TYR A 223 -7.48 1.60 13.45
CA TYR A 223 -7.66 2.62 12.40
C TYR A 223 -8.32 3.90 12.91
N LEU A 224 -9.49 3.86 13.56
CA LEU A 224 -10.15 5.07 14.09
C LEU A 224 -11.04 4.66 15.27
N VAL A 225 -10.54 4.83 16.50
CA VAL A 225 -11.21 4.28 17.69
C VAL A 225 -12.48 5.04 18.05
N ASP A 226 -12.52 6.37 17.85
CA ASP A 226 -13.68 7.19 18.18
C ASP A 226 -13.80 8.38 17.21
N VAL A 227 -14.93 8.46 16.50
CA VAL A 227 -15.31 9.67 15.76
C VAL A 227 -15.79 10.70 16.78
N ALA A 228 -15.06 11.80 16.94
CA ALA A 228 -15.41 12.83 17.91
C ALA A 228 -16.81 13.43 17.62
N PRO A 229 -17.64 13.72 18.64
CA PRO A 229 -18.93 14.36 18.45
C PRO A 229 -18.81 15.66 17.64
N GLY A 230 -19.66 15.83 16.63
CA GLY A 230 -19.57 16.96 15.69
C GLY A 230 -18.67 16.69 14.48
N THR A 231 -18.36 15.44 14.18
CA THR A 231 -17.76 15.06 12.89
C THR A 231 -18.89 14.70 11.92
N GLU A 232 -18.96 15.37 10.78
CA GLU A 232 -19.94 15.12 9.73
C GLU A 232 -19.26 14.79 8.41
N LYS A 233 -19.81 13.84 7.65
CA LYS A 233 -19.33 13.50 6.31
C LYS A 233 -19.95 14.45 5.30
N VAL A 234 -19.16 14.86 4.32
CA VAL A 234 -19.58 15.71 3.20
C VAL A 234 -18.99 15.16 1.91
N SER A 235 -19.70 15.37 0.80
CA SER A 235 -19.23 15.00 -0.52
C SER A 235 -19.60 16.05 -1.56
N THR A 236 -18.93 16.01 -2.70
CA THR A 236 -19.22 16.87 -3.85
C THR A 236 -19.20 16.07 -5.15
N PRO A 237 -20.11 16.34 -6.10
CA PRO A 237 -20.03 15.77 -7.44
C PRO A 237 -19.04 16.53 -8.35
N MET A 238 -18.48 17.64 -7.86
CA MET A 238 -17.59 18.50 -8.64
C MET A 238 -16.23 17.83 -8.85
N SER A 239 -15.60 18.11 -9.98
CA SER A 239 -14.23 17.70 -10.25
C SER A 239 -13.25 18.45 -9.34
N ILE A 240 -12.20 17.76 -8.88
CA ILE A 240 -11.12 18.29 -8.03
C ILE A 240 -9.82 18.32 -8.82
N ASP A 241 -9.16 19.47 -8.88
CA ASP A 241 -7.82 19.58 -9.46
C ASP A 241 -6.79 18.93 -8.54
N ILE A 242 -6.39 17.70 -8.88
CA ILE A 242 -5.41 16.87 -8.17
C ILE A 242 -4.00 16.95 -8.78
N ASN A 243 -3.72 17.90 -9.68
CA ASN A 243 -2.43 17.98 -10.36
C ASN A 243 -1.34 18.60 -9.45
N ARG A 244 -0.91 17.82 -8.47
CA ARG A 244 0.16 18.08 -7.51
C ARG A 244 1.16 16.92 -7.48
N ASP A 245 1.99 16.84 -6.44
CA ASP A 245 3.13 15.94 -6.39
C ASP A 245 2.69 14.49 -6.14
N GLU A 246 1.85 14.26 -5.13
CA GLU A 246 1.46 12.89 -4.73
C GLU A 246 0.20 12.36 -5.41
N ARG A 247 -0.53 13.25 -6.10
CA ARG A 247 -1.68 12.94 -6.98
C ARG A 247 -2.65 11.93 -6.36
N PRO A 248 -3.23 12.18 -5.17
CA PRO A 248 -4.32 11.35 -4.64
C PRO A 248 -5.47 11.29 -5.67
N PRO A 249 -6.23 10.19 -5.72
CA PRO A 249 -7.33 10.05 -6.68
C PRO A 249 -8.43 11.07 -6.42
N GLU A 250 -9.01 11.60 -7.49
CA GLU A 250 -10.07 12.61 -7.42
C GLU A 250 -11.25 12.11 -6.58
N LYS A 251 -11.61 10.83 -6.72
CA LYS A 251 -12.68 10.18 -5.96
C LYS A 251 -12.50 10.29 -4.44
N VAL A 252 -11.27 10.23 -3.95
CA VAL A 252 -10.95 10.43 -2.52
C VAL A 252 -11.05 11.90 -2.15
N MET A 253 -10.64 12.79 -3.04
CA MET A 253 -10.70 14.24 -2.80
C MET A 253 -12.13 14.82 -2.91
N GLN A 254 -13.08 14.06 -3.46
CA GLN A 254 -14.50 14.42 -3.54
C GLN A 254 -15.27 14.18 -2.23
N THR A 255 -14.68 13.45 -1.28
CA THR A 255 -15.24 13.22 0.05
C THR A 255 -14.39 13.90 1.12
N ALA A 256 -15.02 14.26 2.23
CA ALA A 256 -14.33 14.76 3.41
C ALA A 256 -15.15 14.56 4.68
N VAL A 257 -14.48 14.75 5.82
CA VAL A 257 -15.10 14.98 7.12
C VAL A 257 -14.91 16.43 7.56
N ILE A 258 -15.91 17.00 8.22
CA ILE A 258 -15.87 18.33 8.82
C ILE A 258 -16.11 18.28 10.33
N GLY A 259 -15.42 19.14 11.07
CA GLY A 259 -15.60 19.29 12.51
C GLY A 259 -16.56 20.42 12.87
N THR A 260 -17.88 20.18 12.93
CA THR A 260 -18.91 21.20 13.20
C THR A 260 -18.79 21.87 14.57
N LYS A 261 -18.08 21.24 15.51
CA LYS A 261 -17.73 21.82 16.82
C LYS A 261 -16.33 22.46 16.85
N GLY A 262 -15.78 22.79 15.70
CA GLY A 262 -14.50 23.47 15.56
C GLY A 262 -13.27 22.55 15.68
N SER A 263 -13.45 21.24 15.84
CA SER A 263 -12.35 20.27 15.97
C SER A 263 -12.66 18.95 15.26
N LEU A 264 -11.62 18.32 14.71
CA LEU A 264 -11.58 16.92 14.31
C LEU A 264 -10.49 16.25 15.14
N THR A 265 -10.75 15.09 15.74
CA THR A 265 -9.79 14.39 16.61
C THR A 265 -9.77 12.92 16.27
N TYR A 266 -8.56 12.37 16.12
CA TYR A 266 -8.34 11.01 15.69
C TYR A 266 -7.21 10.35 16.47
N ARG A 267 -7.29 9.02 16.55
CA ARG A 267 -6.28 8.14 17.12
C ARG A 267 -6.04 7.00 16.14
N LEU A 268 -4.80 6.89 15.66
CA LEU A 268 -4.31 5.79 14.84
C LEU A 268 -3.31 4.96 15.64
N ASN A 269 -3.35 3.65 15.51
CA ASN A 269 -2.22 2.80 15.90
C ASN A 269 -1.41 2.54 14.62
N LEU A 270 -0.19 3.10 14.56
CA LEU A 270 0.68 3.04 13.40
C LEU A 270 1.65 1.87 13.53
N ASP A 271 1.35 0.77 12.86
CA ASP A 271 2.22 -0.41 12.87
C ASP A 271 3.64 -0.06 12.39
N GLY A 272 4.63 -0.59 13.10
CA GLY A 272 6.04 -0.31 12.88
C GLY A 272 6.58 0.95 13.60
N PHE A 273 5.74 1.84 14.13
CA PHE A 273 6.19 2.97 14.96
C PHE A 273 6.38 2.56 16.43
N PRO A 274 7.14 3.31 17.27
CA PRO A 274 7.73 4.64 17.03
C PRO A 274 8.88 4.62 16.02
N GLY A 275 9.03 5.71 15.27
CA GLY A 275 10.06 5.84 14.25
C GLY A 275 9.87 7.06 13.36
N SER A 276 10.81 7.26 12.45
CA SER A 276 10.71 8.29 11.41
C SER A 276 9.91 7.80 10.21
N GLY A 277 9.17 8.70 9.60
CA GLY A 277 8.36 8.41 8.44
C GLY A 277 8.07 9.65 7.60
N TRP A 278 7.19 9.41 6.64
CA TRP A 278 6.66 10.33 5.67
C TRP A 278 5.15 10.43 5.93
N ALA A 279 4.62 11.64 6.12
CA ALA A 279 3.21 11.83 6.48
C ALA A 279 2.60 13.04 5.79
N PHE A 280 1.50 12.83 5.06
CA PHE A 280 0.81 13.84 4.27
C PHE A 280 -0.67 13.88 4.64
N SER A 281 -1.23 15.08 4.70
CA SER A 281 -2.66 15.31 4.82
C SER A 281 -3.14 15.99 3.54
N TYR A 282 -4.27 15.54 3.01
CA TYR A 282 -4.81 16.04 1.75
C TYR A 282 -6.11 16.80 2.02
N PHE A 283 -6.17 18.01 1.44
CA PHE A 283 -7.28 18.94 1.61
C PHE A 283 -7.76 19.47 0.26
N ALA A 284 -9.06 19.58 0.10
CA ALA A 284 -9.72 20.35 -0.94
C ALA A 284 -10.97 20.99 -0.33
N GLU A 285 -11.17 22.30 -0.52
CA GLU A 285 -12.41 22.94 -0.08
C GLU A 285 -13.52 22.55 -1.06
N ILE A 286 -14.35 21.59 -0.63
CA ILE A 286 -15.46 21.03 -1.41
C ILE A 286 -16.83 21.58 -0.98
N ILE A 287 -16.86 22.47 0.01
CA ILE A 287 -18.07 23.16 0.47
C ILE A 287 -18.03 24.60 -0.02
N ASP A 288 -19.16 25.08 -0.54
CA ASP A 288 -19.31 26.50 -0.87
C ASP A 288 -19.41 27.35 0.40
N LEU A 289 -18.35 28.12 0.66
CA LEU A 289 -18.29 29.08 1.75
C LEU A 289 -18.92 30.42 1.32
N SER A 290 -19.70 31.03 2.21
CA SER A 290 -20.17 32.41 2.00
C SER A 290 -18.98 33.37 1.95
N PRO A 291 -19.09 34.57 1.34
CA PRO A 291 -17.98 35.52 1.28
C PRO A 291 -17.41 35.94 2.64
N ASN A 292 -18.21 35.85 3.71
CA ASN A 292 -17.81 36.17 5.08
C ASN A 292 -17.37 34.93 5.88
N ASP A 293 -17.54 33.74 5.31
CA ASP A 293 -17.15 32.48 5.94
C ASP A 293 -15.68 32.19 5.66
N THR A 294 -14.92 31.95 6.72
CA THR A 294 -13.53 31.50 6.69
C THR A 294 -13.42 30.09 7.27
N ARG A 295 -12.57 29.26 6.66
CA ARG A 295 -12.13 27.98 7.23
C ARG A 295 -10.63 28.03 7.49
N LYS A 296 -10.27 28.15 8.76
CA LYS A 296 -8.89 28.22 9.23
C LYS A 296 -8.69 27.32 10.44
N PHE A 297 -7.69 26.45 10.38
CA PHE A 297 -7.43 25.49 11.45
C PHE A 297 -5.94 25.14 11.54
N ARG A 298 -5.55 24.46 12.62
CA ARG A 298 -4.18 24.01 12.88
C ARG A 298 -4.18 22.52 13.14
N LEU A 299 -3.20 21.82 12.59
CA LEU A 299 -2.84 20.49 13.04
C LEU A 299 -2.18 20.59 14.41
N ILE A 300 -2.66 19.82 15.37
CA ILE A 300 -2.09 19.68 16.70
C ILE A 300 -1.67 18.23 16.88
N LEU A 301 -0.36 18.04 17.00
CA LEU A 301 0.28 16.77 17.34
C LEU A 301 0.82 16.89 18.78
N PRO A 302 0.29 16.11 19.75
CA PRO A 302 0.77 16.11 21.12
C PRO A 302 2.28 15.86 21.20
N GLY A 303 3.00 16.69 21.94
CA GLY A 303 4.46 16.61 22.06
C GLY A 303 5.25 17.24 20.90
N MET A 304 4.58 17.77 19.86
CA MET A 304 5.23 18.39 18.69
C MET A 304 4.70 19.82 18.43
N PRO A 305 4.93 20.77 19.36
CA PRO A 305 4.41 22.13 19.23
C PRO A 305 5.00 22.89 18.04
N GLU A 306 6.21 22.54 17.60
CA GLU A 306 6.88 23.12 16.43
C GLU A 306 6.04 22.96 15.14
N LEU A 307 5.35 21.82 14.99
CA LEU A 307 4.53 21.49 13.81
C LEU A 307 3.15 22.17 13.84
N THR A 308 2.73 22.69 15.00
CA THR A 308 1.40 23.29 15.23
C THR A 308 1.33 24.79 14.83
N LYS A 309 2.45 25.36 14.36
CA LYS A 309 2.62 26.82 14.21
C LYS A 309 1.93 27.42 12.98
N ALA A 310 1.77 26.68 11.89
CA ALA A 310 1.11 27.18 10.68
C ALA A 310 -0.39 26.88 10.71
N ALA A 311 -1.22 27.91 10.48
CA ALA A 311 -2.65 27.72 10.23
C ALA A 311 -2.86 27.37 8.75
N VAL A 312 -3.74 26.43 8.49
CA VAL A 312 -4.20 26.04 7.15
C VAL A 312 -5.45 26.83 6.82
N ASN A 313 -5.44 27.51 5.68
CA ASN A 313 -6.63 28.02 5.00
C ASN A 313 -6.69 27.36 3.61
N ILE A 314 -7.56 26.38 3.44
CA ILE A 314 -7.55 25.51 2.24
C ILE A 314 -7.69 26.34 0.96
N GLN A 315 -8.60 27.31 0.90
CA GLN A 315 -8.81 28.11 -0.31
C GLN A 315 -7.62 29.02 -0.64
N GLU A 316 -6.98 29.61 0.37
CA GLU A 316 -5.77 30.42 0.16
C GLU A 316 -4.58 29.54 -0.25
N ASN A 317 -4.37 28.42 0.43
CA ASN A 317 -3.25 27.52 0.20
C ASN A 317 -3.37 26.77 -1.15
N ALA A 318 -4.57 26.31 -1.51
CA ALA A 318 -4.83 25.62 -2.78
C ALA A 318 -5.03 26.58 -3.97
N GLN A 319 -5.14 27.89 -3.71
CA GLN A 319 -5.48 28.93 -4.68
C GLN A 319 -6.88 28.76 -5.29
N GLY A 320 -7.85 28.39 -4.47
CA GLY A 320 -9.26 28.24 -4.86
C GLY A 320 -9.96 27.06 -4.21
N LYS A 321 -11.26 26.91 -4.50
CA LYS A 321 -12.06 25.73 -4.13
C LYS A 321 -11.85 24.59 -5.12
N ASN A 322 -12.15 23.35 -4.72
CA ASN A 322 -11.99 22.15 -5.56
C ASN A 322 -10.58 21.99 -6.14
N ARG A 323 -9.57 22.36 -5.36
CA ARG A 323 -8.15 22.24 -5.72
C ARG A 323 -7.43 21.57 -4.55
N LEU A 324 -6.51 20.67 -4.88
CA LEU A 324 -5.72 19.95 -3.91
C LEU A 324 -4.68 20.85 -3.23
N TYR A 325 -4.66 20.77 -1.90
CA TYR A 325 -3.57 21.19 -1.03
C TYR A 325 -3.10 19.99 -0.21
N GLU A 326 -1.80 19.70 -0.26
CA GLU A 326 -1.20 18.48 0.29
C GLU A 326 -0.01 18.78 1.24
N PRO A 327 -0.24 19.49 2.36
CA PRO A 327 0.82 19.69 3.34
C PRO A 327 1.27 18.37 3.94
N GLY A 328 2.58 18.20 4.07
CA GLY A 328 3.15 17.01 4.64
C GLY A 328 4.58 17.21 5.12
N TYR A 329 5.12 16.15 5.71
CA TYR A 329 6.48 16.05 6.20
C TYR A 329 7.09 14.79 5.61
N THR A 330 8.17 14.96 4.85
CA THR A 330 8.94 13.83 4.32
C THR A 330 9.83 13.20 5.38
N ASN A 331 10.03 13.86 6.53
CA ASN A 331 10.76 13.33 7.67
C ASN A 331 10.11 13.82 8.97
N ILE A 332 9.30 12.97 9.58
CA ILE A 332 8.65 13.20 10.86
C ILE A 332 8.78 11.97 11.74
N SER A 333 9.09 12.16 13.02
CA SER A 333 9.04 11.08 14.01
C SER A 333 7.62 10.99 14.55
N LEU A 334 7.01 9.80 14.57
CA LEU A 334 5.67 9.59 15.12
C LEU A 334 5.69 8.47 16.17
N PRO A 335 4.78 8.51 17.16
CA PRO A 335 4.58 7.41 18.10
C PRO A 335 3.75 6.28 17.48
N PHE A 336 3.80 5.08 18.08
CA PHE A 336 2.87 3.97 17.75
C PHE A 336 1.42 4.41 17.87
N VAL A 337 1.03 4.98 19.03
CA VAL A 337 -0.31 5.56 19.21
C VAL A 337 -0.28 7.02 18.78
N CYS A 338 -0.59 7.27 17.51
CA CYS A 338 -0.64 8.59 16.93
C CYS A 338 -2.00 9.25 17.19
N ASN A 339 -2.02 10.18 18.15
CA ASN A 339 -3.17 11.03 18.39
C ASN A 339 -2.94 12.36 17.68
N PHE A 340 -3.91 12.82 16.91
CA PHE A 340 -3.85 14.13 16.28
C PHE A 340 -5.21 14.80 16.28
N ARG A 341 -5.22 16.13 16.21
CA ARG A 341 -6.46 16.88 16.03
C ARG A 341 -6.23 18.05 15.09
N PHE A 342 -7.25 18.39 14.34
CA PHE A 342 -7.33 19.68 13.65
C PHE A 342 -8.24 20.57 14.48
N ASN A 343 -7.78 21.77 14.85
CA ASN A 343 -8.57 22.69 15.66
C ASN A 343 -8.69 24.04 14.97
N SER A 344 -9.90 24.61 14.98
CA SER A 344 -10.18 25.90 14.36
C SER A 344 -9.39 27.00 15.04
N THR A 345 -8.94 27.98 14.26
CA THR A 345 -8.38 29.21 14.81
C THR A 345 -9.50 30.14 15.29
N SER A 346 -9.16 31.10 16.15
CA SER A 346 -10.14 32.04 16.71
C SER A 346 -10.83 32.92 15.68
N ASP A 347 -10.22 33.12 14.51
CA ASP A 347 -10.74 33.89 13.38
C ASP A 347 -11.43 33.02 12.30
N SER A 348 -11.66 31.73 12.60
CA SER A 348 -12.38 30.81 11.70
C SER A 348 -13.87 30.78 12.02
N SER A 349 -14.70 30.98 11.00
CA SER A 349 -16.16 30.81 11.11
C SER A 349 -16.63 29.36 10.92
N LYS A 350 -15.82 28.52 10.26
CA LYS A 350 -16.10 27.11 9.98
C LYS A 350 -15.09 26.20 10.67
N GLY A 351 -15.51 24.97 10.92
CA GLY A 351 -14.65 23.93 11.47
C GLY A 351 -13.57 23.43 10.49
N PRO A 352 -12.61 22.62 10.93
CA PRO A 352 -11.67 21.95 10.04
C PRO A 352 -12.38 21.01 9.05
N LEU A 353 -11.73 20.76 7.92
CA LEU A 353 -12.14 19.82 6.88
C LEU A 353 -10.92 18.93 6.55
N LEU A 354 -11.13 17.62 6.36
CA LEU A 354 -10.07 16.68 5.99
C LEU A 354 -10.60 15.69 4.94
N ASN A 355 -9.92 15.57 3.79
CA ASN A 355 -10.32 14.65 2.72
C ASN A 355 -9.59 13.31 2.86
N ALA A 356 -8.28 13.34 3.06
CA ALA A 356 -7.49 12.12 3.13
C ALA A 356 -6.20 12.30 3.93
N MET A 357 -5.58 11.18 4.29
CA MET A 357 -4.22 11.20 4.83
C MET A 357 -3.44 9.96 4.43
N GLU A 358 -2.11 10.10 4.43
CA GLU A 358 -1.20 9.01 4.21
C GLU A 358 0.00 9.10 5.17
N ILE A 359 0.39 7.97 5.75
CA ILE A 359 1.52 7.84 6.65
C ILE A 359 2.29 6.57 6.28
N SER A 360 3.59 6.72 6.05
CA SER A 360 4.52 5.65 5.74
C SER A 360 5.73 5.71 6.67
N LYS A 361 6.18 4.56 7.16
CA LYS A 361 7.42 4.42 7.95
C LYS A 361 8.63 4.27 7.03
N TYR A 362 9.74 4.88 7.39
CA TYR A 362 11.02 4.56 6.76
C TYR A 362 11.58 3.21 7.24
N VAL A 363 11.91 2.35 6.29
CA VAL A 363 12.60 1.06 6.51
C VAL A 363 14.01 1.17 5.94
N ALA A 364 15.03 1.14 6.79
CA ALA A 364 16.42 1.27 6.36
C ALA A 364 16.82 0.09 5.48
N ILE A 365 17.37 0.40 4.30
CA ILE A 365 17.81 -0.61 3.34
C ILE A 365 19.04 -1.32 3.90
N ASN A 366 19.01 -2.65 3.84
CA ASN A 366 20.18 -3.50 4.05
C ASN A 366 20.78 -3.87 2.69
N ASP A 367 22.06 -3.57 2.51
CA ASP A 367 22.81 -3.82 1.28
C ASP A 367 23.04 -5.31 0.97
N GLY A 368 22.76 -6.20 1.92
CA GLY A 368 22.87 -7.64 1.73
C GLY A 368 24.30 -8.15 1.79
N ALA A 369 24.52 -9.36 1.26
CA ALA A 369 25.83 -9.98 1.25
C ALA A 369 26.78 -9.31 0.24
N LEU A 370 28.08 -9.25 0.58
CA LEU A 370 29.09 -8.65 -0.30
C LEU A 370 29.37 -9.50 -1.56
N ASP A 371 29.07 -10.79 -1.51
CA ASP A 371 29.43 -11.75 -2.55
C ASP A 371 28.31 -11.98 -3.59
N VAL A 372 27.23 -11.17 -3.56
CA VAL A 372 26.05 -11.28 -4.46
C VAL A 372 26.46 -11.32 -5.94
N MET A 373 27.36 -10.42 -6.37
CA MET A 373 27.79 -10.38 -7.77
C MET A 373 28.55 -11.64 -8.18
N ALA A 374 29.41 -12.16 -7.29
CA ALA A 374 30.21 -13.35 -7.57
C ALA A 374 29.32 -14.60 -7.64
N ILE A 375 28.40 -14.76 -6.69
CA ILE A 375 27.50 -15.92 -6.65
C ILE A 375 26.49 -15.88 -7.80
N ASN A 376 25.99 -14.72 -8.21
CA ASN A 376 25.12 -14.59 -9.38
C ASN A 376 25.81 -15.02 -10.69
N GLY A 377 27.13 -14.78 -10.80
CA GLY A 377 27.95 -15.32 -11.89
C GLY A 377 27.90 -16.84 -11.94
N LEU A 378 28.03 -17.51 -10.78
CA LEU A 378 27.89 -18.97 -10.68
C LEU A 378 26.48 -19.43 -11.05
N LEU A 379 25.44 -18.81 -10.49
CA LEU A 379 24.04 -19.19 -10.74
C LEU A 379 23.66 -19.12 -12.22
N SER A 380 24.25 -18.19 -12.98
CA SER A 380 23.99 -18.07 -14.42
C SER A 380 24.30 -19.34 -15.22
N HIS A 381 25.21 -20.19 -14.73
CA HIS A 381 25.55 -21.48 -15.33
C HIS A 381 24.61 -22.62 -14.92
N TYR A 382 23.79 -22.42 -13.89
CA TYR A 382 22.92 -23.42 -13.29
C TYR A 382 21.46 -22.96 -13.18
N ALA A 383 21.00 -22.08 -14.07
CA ALA A 383 19.68 -21.45 -14.00
C ALA A 383 18.49 -22.44 -13.90
N LEU A 384 18.66 -23.69 -14.35
CA LEU A 384 17.63 -24.74 -14.28
C LEU A 384 17.74 -25.64 -13.03
N ALA A 385 18.76 -25.47 -12.20
CA ALA A 385 18.94 -26.28 -11.00
C ALA A 385 18.08 -25.76 -9.84
N ASP A 386 17.37 -26.64 -9.15
CA ASP A 386 16.45 -26.25 -8.07
C ASP A 386 17.16 -25.48 -6.94
N TRP A 387 18.38 -25.87 -6.58
CA TRP A 387 19.19 -25.18 -5.56
C TRP A 387 19.57 -23.75 -5.97
N ALA A 388 19.63 -23.46 -7.27
CA ALA A 388 19.95 -22.12 -7.79
C ALA A 388 18.74 -21.17 -7.79
N GLN A 389 17.54 -21.66 -7.44
CA GLN A 389 16.28 -20.90 -7.49
C GLN A 389 15.81 -20.39 -6.12
N GLU A 390 16.59 -20.53 -5.05
CA GLU A 390 16.18 -20.07 -3.70
C GLU A 390 15.93 -18.54 -3.62
N GLY A 391 16.53 -17.76 -4.52
CA GLY A 391 16.23 -16.34 -4.72
C GLY A 391 16.60 -15.43 -3.55
N GLY A 392 16.45 -14.12 -3.75
CA GLY A 392 16.81 -13.11 -2.74
C GLY A 392 18.31 -12.98 -2.49
N ASP A 393 18.66 -12.38 -1.36
CA ASP A 393 20.06 -12.25 -0.93
C ASP A 393 20.64 -13.61 -0.53
N PRO A 394 21.89 -13.99 -0.82
CA PRO A 394 22.42 -15.32 -0.50
C PRO A 394 22.56 -15.61 1.00
N CYS A 395 22.61 -14.59 1.85
CA CYS A 395 22.85 -14.72 3.29
C CYS A 395 21.69 -14.25 4.17
N LEU A 396 20.91 -13.27 3.70
CA LEU A 396 19.86 -12.61 4.48
C LEU A 396 18.45 -12.90 3.93
N PRO A 397 17.41 -12.79 4.78
CA PRO A 397 17.48 -12.83 6.25
C PRO A 397 17.98 -14.20 6.78
N VAL A 398 17.91 -15.23 5.93
CA VAL A 398 18.36 -16.59 6.19
C VAL A 398 19.27 -17.03 5.04
N PRO A 399 20.45 -17.63 5.27
CA PRO A 399 21.30 -18.11 4.18
C PRO A 399 20.60 -19.13 3.28
N TRP A 400 20.99 -19.19 2.00
CA TRP A 400 20.55 -20.30 1.14
C TRP A 400 20.95 -21.64 1.73
N SER A 401 20.16 -22.68 1.46
CA SER A 401 20.30 -23.99 2.10
C SER A 401 21.66 -24.67 1.89
N TRP A 402 22.36 -24.31 0.81
CA TRP A 402 23.68 -24.83 0.43
C TRP A 402 24.82 -23.84 0.71
N LEU A 403 24.55 -22.72 1.39
CA LEU A 403 25.54 -21.72 1.77
C LEU A 403 25.72 -21.64 3.28
N LYS A 404 26.95 -21.27 3.68
CA LYS A 404 27.24 -20.77 5.02
C LYS A 404 27.71 -19.34 4.92
N CYS A 405 27.11 -18.44 5.67
CA CYS A 405 27.54 -17.06 5.80
C CYS A 405 28.08 -16.78 7.20
N ASN A 406 28.91 -15.75 7.33
CA ASN A 406 29.28 -15.22 8.64
C ASN A 406 28.14 -14.39 9.26
N SER A 407 28.32 -13.92 10.50
CA SER A 407 27.30 -13.18 11.26
C SER A 407 27.46 -11.66 11.21
N ASP A 408 28.21 -11.14 10.24
CA ASP A 408 28.40 -9.70 10.09
C ASP A 408 27.10 -9.04 9.61
N SER A 409 26.92 -7.75 9.88
CA SER A 409 25.73 -6.99 9.41
C SER A 409 25.61 -6.99 7.89
N GLN A 410 26.76 -6.99 7.21
CA GLN A 410 26.89 -7.17 5.77
C GLN A 410 27.66 -8.49 5.54
N PRO A 411 26.96 -9.63 5.45
CA PRO A 411 27.59 -10.93 5.56
C PRO A 411 28.41 -11.31 4.32
N ARG A 412 29.33 -12.26 4.53
CA ARG A 412 30.11 -12.92 3.48
C ARG A 412 29.84 -14.42 3.46
N ILE A 413 29.93 -15.00 2.28
CA ILE A 413 29.88 -16.45 2.08
C ILE A 413 31.22 -17.03 2.55
N VAL A 414 31.18 -17.96 3.52
CA VAL A 414 32.38 -18.61 4.08
C VAL A 414 32.54 -20.06 3.64
N SER A 415 31.47 -20.73 3.21
CA SER A 415 31.53 -22.06 2.59
C SER A 415 30.29 -22.38 1.76
N MET A 416 30.43 -23.34 0.84
CA MET A 416 29.35 -23.94 0.04
C MET A 416 29.35 -25.45 0.30
N TYR A 417 28.18 -26.08 0.36
CA TYR A 417 28.03 -27.51 0.69
C TYR A 417 27.75 -28.38 -0.52
#